data_AF-A0A852JI66-F1
#
_entry.id   AF-A0A852JI66-F1
#
_cell.length_a   1.000
_cell.length_b   1.000
_cell.length_c   1.000
_cell.angle_alpha   90.00
_cell.angle_beta   90.00
_cell.angle_gamma   90.00
#
_symmetry.space_group_name_H-M   'P 1'
#
loop_
_entity.id
_entity.type
_entity.pdbx_description
1 polymer ?
#
loop_
_entity_poly.entity_id
_entity_poly.type
_entity_poly.pdbx_seq_one_letter_code
_entity_poly.pdbx_strand_id
1 'polypeptide(L)' 'SKISVVHCFYFRGGAELLFDGVKKHQVTLPCQPEPWDIRNLLKWIKQNMLKERPELFLQGESV' A
#
# COMPACT_ATOMS: atom_id res chain seq x y z
N SER A 1 12.34 20.67 8.73
CA SER A 1 11.03 20.33 8.13
C SER A 1 11.08 18.90 7.64
N LYS A 2 10.21 17.99 8.12
CA LYS A 2 10.15 16.61 7.62
C LYS A 2 9.42 16.65 6.28
N ILE A 3 10.11 16.34 5.18
CA ILE A 3 9.51 16.29 3.84
C ILE A 3 8.73 14.99 3.76
N SER A 4 7.41 15.09 3.64
CA SER A 4 6.55 13.95 3.37
C SER A 4 6.38 13.82 1.85
N VAL A 5 6.61 12.62 1.31
CA VAL A 5 6.53 12.36 -0.13
C VAL A 5 5.18 11.74 -0.46
N VAL A 6 4.45 12.36 -1.39
CA VAL A 6 3.18 11.82 -1.90
C VAL A 6 3.48 10.76 -2.96
N HIS A 7 2.95 9.55 -2.73
CA HIS A 7 3.05 8.42 -3.63
C HIS A 7 1.70 8.11 -4.27
N CYS A 8 1.71 7.75 -5.56
CA CYS A 8 0.51 7.33 -6.30
C CYS A 8 0.57 5.83 -6.58
N PHE A 9 -0.35 5.06 -6.01
CA PHE A 9 -0.54 3.65 -6.30
C PHE A 9 -1.71 3.44 -7.26
N TYR A 10 -1.54 2.53 -8.21
CA TYR A 10 -2.58 2.12 -9.15
C TYR A 10 -2.87 0.64 -9.03
N PHE A 11 -4.11 0.30 -8.68
CA PHE A 11 -4.59 -1.09 -8.62
C PHE A 11 -5.54 -1.35 -9.78
N ARG A 12 -5.35 -2.50 -10.46
CA ARG A 12 -6.14 -2.96 -11.60
C ARG A 12 -6.31 -4.48 -11.52
N GLY A 13 -7.17 -5.02 -12.39
CA GLY A 13 -7.35 -6.47 -12.51
C GLY A 13 -8.15 -7.08 -11.36
N GLY A 14 -9.03 -6.29 -10.73
CA GLY A 14 -9.84 -6.72 -9.59
C GLY A 14 -9.17 -6.45 -8.24
N ALA A 15 -7.87 -6.12 -8.23
CA ALA A 15 -7.17 -5.72 -7.01
C ALA A 15 -7.74 -4.42 -6.41
N GLU A 16 -8.33 -3.54 -7.24
CA GLU A 16 -8.99 -2.31 -6.75
C GLU A 16 -10.11 -2.61 -5.73
N LEU A 17 -10.77 -3.78 -5.81
CA LEU A 17 -11.85 -4.17 -4.89
C LEU A 17 -11.36 -4.34 -3.45
N LEU A 18 -10.06 -4.63 -3.26
CA LEU A 18 -9.43 -4.76 -1.95
C LEU A 18 -9.17 -3.38 -1.30
N PHE A 19 -9.20 -2.31 -2.10
CA PHE A 19 -8.88 -0.93 -1.74
C PHE A 19 -10.07 0.01 -2.02
N ASP A 20 -11.24 -0.29 -1.47
CA ASP A 20 -12.48 0.50 -1.62
C ASP A 20 -13.03 0.60 -3.07
N GLY A 21 -12.57 -0.28 -3.98
CA GLY A 21 -12.93 -0.21 -5.40
C GLY A 21 -12.27 0.95 -6.15
N VAL A 22 -11.30 1.63 -5.54
CA VAL A 22 -10.65 2.80 -6.11
C VAL A 22 -9.38 2.37 -6.88
N LYS A 23 -9.24 2.85 -8.12
CA LYS A 23 -8.09 2.48 -8.97
C LYS A 23 -6.83 3.25 -8.66
N LYS A 24 -6.96 4.49 -8.18
CA LYS A 24 -5.83 5.40 -7.93
C LYS A 24 -5.87 5.86 -6.48
N HIS A 25 -4.83 5.54 -5.73
CA HIS A 25 -4.66 6.00 -4.36
C HIS A 25 -3.46 6.92 -4.27
N GLN A 26 -3.70 8.13 -3.77
CA GLN A 26 -2.63 9.03 -3.35
C GLN A 26 -2.45 8.89 -1.86
N VAL A 27 -1.27 8.44 -1.45
CA VAL A 27 -0.94 8.26 -0.03
C VAL A 27 0.36 8.97 0.29
N THR A 28 0.44 9.47 1.51
CA THR A 28 1.64 10.11 2.03
C THR A 28 2.37 9.11 2.91
N LEU A 29 3.53 8.66 2.45
CA LEU A 29 4.35 7.76 3.25
C LEU A 29 5.04 8.55 4.37
N PRO A 30 5.08 8.03 5.61
CA PRO A 30 5.81 8.69 6.68
C PRO A 30 7.31 8.72 6.34
N CYS A 31 7.96 9.83 6.72
CA CYS A 31 9.41 9.96 6.60
C CYS A 31 10.05 9.05 7.66
N GLN A 32 10.96 8.18 7.23
CA GLN A 32 11.70 7.28 8.10
C GLN A 32 13.21 7.36 7.76
N PRO A 33 14.09 6.97 8.70
CA PRO A 33 15.55 7.11 8.52
C PRO A 33 16.09 6.24 7.38
N GLU A 34 15.46 5.09 7.15
CA GLU A 34 15.83 4.13 6.11
C GLU A 34 14.96 4.31 4.85
N PRO A 35 15.50 4.05 3.65
CA PRO A 35 14.70 4.06 2.44
C PRO A 35 13.58 3.00 2.51
N TRP A 36 12.44 3.29 1.89
CA TRP A 36 11.37 2.31 1.77
C TRP A 36 11.79 1.16 0.86
N ASP A 37 11.97 -0.03 1.43
CA ASP A 37 12.04 -1.28 0.68
C ASP A 37 10.62 -1.79 0.34
N ILE A 38 10.54 -2.61 -0.70
CA ILE A 38 9.26 -3.16 -1.21
C ILE A 38 8.53 -3.95 -0.12
N ARG A 39 9.24 -4.67 0.75
CA ARG A 39 8.63 -5.49 1.80
C ARG A 39 7.94 -4.62 2.85
N ASN A 40 8.61 -3.58 3.35
CA ASN A 40 8.04 -2.64 4.30
C ASN A 40 6.90 -1.83 3.67
N LEU A 41 7.01 -1.46 2.39
CA LEU A 41 5.94 -0.81 1.66
C LEU A 41 4.69 -1.69 1.55
N LEU A 42 4.84 -2.97 1.18
CA LEU A 42 3.72 -3.91 1.10
C LEU A 42 3.05 -4.12 2.46
N LYS A 43 3.83 -4.23 3.54
CA LYS A 43 3.29 -4.28 4.91
C LYS A 43 2.49 -3.02 5.24
N TRP A 44 2.99 -1.84 4.89
CA TRP A 44 2.30 -0.59 5.12
C TRP A 44 0.99 -0.51 4.32
N ILE A 45 1.00 -0.86 3.04
CA ILE A 45 -0.21 -0.90 2.18
C ILE A 45 -1.24 -1.87 2.78
N LYS A 46 -0.80 -3.06 3.21
CA LYS A 46 -1.67 -4.04 3.87
C LYS A 46 -2.30 -3.50 5.17
N GLN A 47 -1.55 -2.74 5.97
CA GLN A 47 -2.05 -2.22 7.24
C GLN A 47 -2.92 -0.98 7.10
N ASN A 48 -2.63 -0.12 6.12
CA ASN A 48 -3.21 1.23 6.04
C ASN A 48 -4.25 1.38 4.93
N MET A 49 -4.10 0.63 3.83
CA MET A 49 -4.95 0.78 2.65
C MET A 49 -5.91 -0.39 2.46
N LEU A 50 -5.53 -1.59 2.86
CA LEU A 50 -6.34 -2.79 2.67
C LEU A 50 -7.58 -2.75 3.56
N LYS A 51 -8.76 -2.77 2.95
CA LYS A 51 -10.05 -2.72 3.65
C LYS A 51 -10.75 -4.06 3.62
N GLU A 52 -10.72 -4.71 2.47
CA GLU A 52 -11.43 -5.97 2.23
C GLU A 52 -10.46 -7.15 2.19
N ARG A 53 -10.85 -8.24 2.84
CA ARG A 53 -10.23 -9.59 2.78
C ARG A 53 -8.69 -9.57 2.75
N PRO A 54 -8.06 -9.26 3.90
CA PRO A 54 -6.61 -9.08 3.98
C PRO A 54 -5.78 -10.33 3.63
N GLU A 55 -6.43 -11.49 3.62
CA GLU A 55 -5.88 -12.79 3.22
C GLU A 55 -5.73 -12.96 1.69
N LEU A 56 -6.46 -12.20 0.88
CA LEU A 56 -6.37 -12.26 -0.59
C LEU A 56 -5.24 -11.40 -1.15
N PHE A 57 -4.67 -10.51 -0.34
CA PHE A 57 -3.65 -9.55 -0.80
C PHE A 57 -2.22 -10.05 -0.62
N LEU A 58 -1.95 -10.85 0.42
CA LEU A 58 -0.64 -11.41 0.70
C LEU A 58 -0.80 -12.85 1.18
N GLN A 59 -0.33 -13.82 0.38
CA GLN A 59 -0.35 -15.23 0.75
C GLN A 59 0.94 -15.55 1.54
N GLY A 60 0.89 -15.36 2.86
CA GLY A 60 2.05 -15.53 3.73
C GLY A 60 3.07 -14.37 3.60
N GLU A 61 4.30 -14.67 3.20
CA GLU A 61 5.37 -13.67 2.95
C GLU A 61 5.57 -13.31 1.47
N SER A 62 4.86 -13.97 0.56
CA SER A 62 4.96 -13.71 -0.88
C SER A 62 3.67 -13.12 -1.43
N VAL A 63 3.83 -12.29 -2.46
CA VAL A 63 2.76 -11.82 -3.35
C VAL A 63 2.49 -12.88 -4.41
#